data_AF-A0A1I0A253-F1
#
_entry.id   AF-A0A1I0A253-F1
#
_cell.length_a   1.000
_cell.length_b   1.000
_cell.length_c   1.000
_cell.angle_alpha   90.00
_cell.angle_beta   90.00
_cell.angle_gamma   90.00
#
_symmetry.space_group_name_H-M   'P 1'
#
loop_
_entity.id
_entity.type
_entity.pdbx_description
1 polymer ?
#
loop_
_entity_poly.entity_id
_entity_poly.type
_entity_poly.pdbx_seq_one_letter_code
_entity_poly.pdbx_strand_id
1 'polypeptide(L)' 'MRKEAKEVKIGEKILECPICNHKKFWKRQTLMNTAGATFFGFDWANKEAVNFICNSCGYIMWFWVG' A
#
# COMPACT_ATOMS: atom_id res chain seq x y z
N MET A 1 -17.71 5.26 -2.65
CA MET A 1 -17.02 6.20 -3.57
C MET A 1 -15.69 5.58 -3.99
N ARG A 2 -15.52 5.17 -5.26
CA ARG A 2 -14.26 4.54 -5.74
C ARG A 2 -13.19 5.63 -5.80
N LYS A 3 -12.17 5.57 -4.94
CA LYS A 3 -11.06 6.54 -4.94
C LYS A 3 -10.25 6.43 -6.23
N GLU A 4 -10.48 7.28 -7.24
CA GLU A 4 -9.77 7.21 -8.53
C GLU A 4 -8.26 6.98 -8.41
N ALA A 5 -7.72 6.17 -9.31
CA ALA A 5 -6.28 5.92 -9.40
C ALA A 5 -5.54 7.20 -9.84
N LYS A 6 -4.43 7.51 -9.17
CA LYS A 6 -3.65 8.74 -9.40
C LYS A 6 -2.18 8.44 -9.56
N GLU A 7 -1.47 9.37 -10.19
CA GLU A 7 -0.02 9.35 -10.16
C GLU A 7 0.49 9.57 -8.73
N VAL A 8 1.55 8.85 -8.39
CA VAL A 8 2.12 8.85 -7.04
C VAL A 8 3.56 9.33 -7.13
N LYS A 9 3.91 10.31 -6.30
CA LYS A 9 5.29 10.78 -6.13
C LYS A 9 5.84 10.24 -4.81
N ILE A 10 7.02 9.63 -4.85
CA ILE A 10 7.76 9.15 -3.67
C ILE A 10 9.11 9.87 -3.66
N GLY A 11 9.31 10.75 -2.68
CA GLY A 11 10.43 11.70 -2.69
C GLY A 11 10.37 12.59 -3.93
N GLU A 12 11.42 12.56 -4.76
CA GLU A 12 11.49 13.31 -6.02
C GLU A 12 11.06 12.49 -7.25
N LYS A 13 10.78 11.20 -7.09
CA LYS A 13 10.51 10.28 -8.20
C LYS A 13 9.01 10.04 -8.38
N ILE A 14 8.57 9.91 -9.64
CA ILE A 14 7.24 9.38 -9.96
C ILE A 14 7.30 7.86 -9.85
N LEU A 15 6.30 7.28 -9.21
CA LEU A 15 6.16 5.84 -9.06
C LEU A 15 5.81 5.21 -10.40
N GLU A 16 6.55 4.18 -10.80
CA GLU A 16 6.28 3.40 -12.01
C GLU A 16 6.11 1.93 -11.64
N CYS A 17 5.12 1.28 -12.26
CA CYS A 17 4.88 -0.14 -12.01
C CYS A 17 6.03 -0.95 -12.61
N PRO A 18 6.75 -1.79 -11.84
CA PRO A 18 7.88 -2.55 -12.37
C PRO A 18 7.46 -3.65 -13.38
N ILE A 19 6.16 -3.93 -13.48
CA ILE A 19 5.61 -4.96 -14.37
C ILE A 19 5.15 -4.38 -15.72
N CYS A 20 4.57 -3.17 -15.73
CA CYS A 20 3.97 -2.61 -16.95
C CYS A 20 4.28 -1.13 -17.19
N ASN A 21 5.16 -0.51 -16.40
CA ASN A 21 5.55 0.90 -16.47
C ASN A 21 4.40 1.93 -16.31
N HIS A 22 3.21 1.48 -15.93
CA HIS A 22 2.08 2.36 -15.67
C HIS A 22 2.29 3.21 -14.42
N LYS A 23 1.75 4.43 -14.41
CA LYS A 23 2.05 5.46 -13.39
C LYS A 23 0.89 5.77 -12.44
N LYS A 24 -0.31 5.22 -12.67
CA LYS A 24 -1.49 5.45 -11.82
C LYS A 24 -1.78 4.28 -10.89
N PHE A 25 -2.02 4.59 -9.61
CA PHE A 25 -2.19 3.61 -8.54
C PHE A 25 -3.37 3.94 -7.64
N TRP A 26 -3.98 2.89 -7.08
CA TRP A 26 -4.87 2.97 -5.94
C TRP A 26 -4.04 2.91 -4.66
N LYS A 27 -4.13 3.92 -3.80
CA LYS A 27 -3.50 3.90 -2.47
C LYS A 27 -4.41 3.22 -1.46
N ARG A 28 -3.91 2.24 -0.70
CA ARG A 28 -4.59 1.72 0.49
C ARG A 28 -3.64 1.67 1.69
N GLN A 29 -4.22 1.68 2.88
CA GLN A 29 -3.55 1.32 4.12
C GLN A 29 -4.04 -0.07 4.49
N THR A 30 -3.15 -0.91 4.99
CA THR A 30 -3.46 -2.28 5.39
C THR A 30 -2.77 -2.57 6.70
N LEU A 31 -3.56 -3.05 7.67
CA LEU A 31 -3.04 -3.55 8.92
C LEU A 31 -2.27 -4.85 8.64
N MET A 32 -1.05 -4.94 9.15
CA MET A 32 -0.16 -6.09 9.02
C MET A 32 -0.16 -6.89 10.33
N ASN A 33 -1.35 -7.14 10.86
CA ASN A 33 -1.53 -7.93 12.07
C ASN A 33 -1.29 -9.41 11.78
N THR A 34 -0.50 -10.08 12.63
CA THR A 34 -0.49 -11.54 12.73
C THR A 34 -1.79 -11.96 13.42
N ALA A 35 -2.47 -12.98 12.89
CA ALA A 35 -3.76 -13.46 13.40
C ALA A 35 -3.77 -13.78 14.92
N GLY A 36 -2.60 -14.01 15.54
CA GLY A 36 -2.44 -14.28 16.98
C GLY A 36 -2.28 -13.05 17.89
N ALA A 37 -2.02 -11.85 17.35
CA ALA A 37 -1.84 -10.63 18.16
C ALA A 37 -3.17 -10.05 18.68
N THR A 38 -4.27 -10.28 17.96
CA THR A 38 -5.61 -9.83 18.34
C THR A 38 -6.15 -10.58 19.57
N PHE A 39 -5.66 -11.79 19.86
CA PHE A 39 -6.08 -12.58 21.02
C PHE A 39 -5.44 -12.14 22.35
N PHE A 40 -4.37 -11.34 22.33
CA PHE A 40 -3.62 -10.98 23.55
C PHE A 40 -3.71 -9.49 23.95
N GLY A 41 -4.58 -8.67 23.34
CA GLY A 41 -4.79 -7.28 23.79
C GLY A 41 -3.61 -6.34 23.53
N PHE A 42 -2.71 -6.69 22.62
CA PHE A 42 -1.58 -5.87 22.20
C PHE A 42 -1.94 -5.03 20.95
N ASP A 43 -2.87 -4.08 21.10
CA ASP A 43 -3.23 -3.12 20.04
C ASP A 43 -2.07 -2.19 19.64
N TRP A 44 -1.01 -2.12 20.44
CA TRP A 44 0.19 -1.32 20.15
C TRP A 44 1.16 -1.96 19.15
N ALA A 45 0.95 -3.23 18.77
CA ALA A 45 1.76 -3.92 17.76
C ALA A 45 1.18 -3.84 16.34
N ASN A 46 0.15 -2.99 16.12
CA ASN A 46 -0.48 -2.78 14.82
C ASN A 46 0.48 -2.06 13.86
N LYS A 47 1.30 -2.87 13.19
CA LYS A 47 2.17 -2.46 12.11
C LYS A 47 1.31 -2.12 10.89
N GLU A 48 1.26 -0.86 10.49
CA GLU A 48 0.54 -0.44 9.29
C GLU A 48 1.48 -0.43 8.07
N ALA A 49 0.98 -0.89 6.93
CA ALA A 49 1.63 -0.68 5.64
C ALA A 49 0.75 0.15 4.71
N VAL A 50 1.41 0.98 3.91
CA VAL A 50 0.78 1.61 2.75
C VAL A 50 1.04 0.72 1.55
N ASN A 51 0.02 0.45 0.75
CA ASN A 51 0.18 -0.19 -0.54
C ASN A 51 -0.30 0.71 -1.68
N PHE A 52 0.38 0.58 -2.81
CA PHE A 52 0.01 1.17 -4.08
C PHE A 52 -0.27 0.04 -5.07
N ILE A 53 -1.52 -0.05 -5.52
CA ILE A 53 -1.99 -1.09 -6.43
C ILE A 53 -2.07 -0.49 -7.83
N CYS A 54 -1.32 -1.03 -8.78
CA CYS A 54 -1.33 -0.56 -10.17
C CYS A 54 -2.74 -0.67 -10.75
N ASN A 55 -3.28 0.44 -11.28
CA ASN A 55 -4.61 0.44 -11.88
C ASN A 55 -4.67 -0.29 -13.24
N SER A 56 -3.53 -0.60 -13.83
CA SER A 56 -3.48 -1.29 -15.13
C SER A 56 -3.35 -2.81 -14.99
N CYS A 57 -2.40 -3.30 -14.19
CA CYS A 57 -2.12 -4.74 -14.09
C CYS A 57 -2.39 -5.34 -12.70
N GLY A 58 -2.78 -4.54 -11.71
CA GLY A 58 -3.07 -5.02 -10.35
C GLY A 58 -1.85 -5.31 -9.47
N TYR A 59 -0.62 -5.11 -9.96
CA TYR A 59 0.59 -5.30 -9.14
C TYR A 59 0.56 -4.44 -7.87
N ILE A 60 0.82 -5.06 -6.71
CA ILE A 60 0.76 -4.42 -5.40
C ILE A 60 2.18 -4.15 -4.91
N MET A 61 2.47 -2.88 -4.65
CA MET A 61 3.74 -2.46 -4.07
C MET A 61 3.55 -2.05 -2.62
N TRP A 62 4.29 -2.70 -1.72
CA TRP A 62 4.17 -2.54 -0.27
C TRP A 62 5.22 -1.58 0.26
N PHE A 63 4.78 -0.64 1.10
CA PHE A 63 5.62 0.34 1.77
C PHE A 63 5.39 0.23 3.26
N TRP A 64 6.48 -0.05 3.98
CA TRP A 64 6.52 0.04 5.43
C TRP A 64 6.38 1.51 5.85
N VAL A 65 5.50 1.78 6.82
CA VAL A 65 5.41 3.08 7.48
C VAL A 65 5.82 2.86 8.92
N GLY A 66 7.03 3.27 9.26
CA GLY A 66 7.56 3.29 10.62
C GLY A 66 8.78 4.19 10.69
#